data_AF-A0A6V8PQ71-F1
#
_entry.id   AF-A0A6V8PQ71-F1
#
_cell.length_a   1.000
_cell.length_b   1.000
_cell.length_c   1.000
_cell.angle_alpha   90.00
_cell.angle_beta   90.00
_cell.angle_gamma   90.00
#
_symmetry.space_group_name_H-M   'P 1'
#
loop_
_entity.id
_entity.type
_entity.pdbx_description
1 polymer ?
#
loop_
_entity_poly.entity_id
_entity_poly.type
_entity_poly.pdbx_seq_one_letter_code
_entity_poly.pdbx_strand_id
1 'polypeptide(L)'
;MPRLSGDYELEVTEASKSVLVELMTILKSYADALVLIGGWAPYFLLEKHKSPTSDFRHVGSVDIDLVIDPQIIDEERYATITKMLLDRGYRPSPQIFYQFERKIVSSLDQREYVVGVDFLTPKPEKGKGRKHRHRLVQPDLRARTLEGAEIALKHNWECSLSGILPEDGGTTVTLRVADIVSSLALKGIALGERYAEKDAYDIYVLLSYYRDGPRDVGDELKPYLSDKLLQKGLSSIESRFRSPEAEGPSWVANFLIQTDPELIKRTKMDAYMTVREFFEQLEQ
;
A
#
# COMPACT_ATOMS: atom_id res chain seq x y z
N MET A 1 9.05 -9.22 10.52
CA MET A 1 8.52 -8.26 9.53
C MET A 1 9.31 -6.98 9.66
N PRO A 2 9.72 -6.38 8.53
CA PRO A 2 10.31 -5.04 8.46
C PRO A 2 9.51 -4.01 9.24
N ARG A 3 10.19 -3.18 10.02
CA ARG A 3 9.57 -2.14 10.87
C ARG A 3 10.13 -0.75 10.59
N LEU A 4 11.41 -0.65 10.25
CA LEU A 4 12.11 0.61 10.09
C LEU A 4 12.65 0.74 8.66
N SER A 5 13.06 1.95 8.25
CA SER A 5 13.53 2.23 6.89
C SER A 5 14.70 1.34 6.46
N GLY A 6 15.61 1.01 7.37
CA GLY A 6 16.75 0.13 7.13
C GLY A 6 16.38 -1.33 6.82
N ASP A 7 15.14 -1.76 7.10
CA ASP A 7 14.66 -3.09 6.73
C ASP A 7 14.17 -3.14 5.25
N TYR A 8 14.19 -2.00 4.54
CA TYR A 8 13.78 -1.85 3.14
C TYR A 8 14.99 -1.62 2.24
N GLU A 9 16.01 -2.48 2.37
CA GLU A 9 17.17 -2.48 1.49
C GLU A 9 16.75 -2.66 0.01
N LEU A 10 17.61 -2.22 -0.91
CA LEU A 10 17.30 -2.23 -2.34
C LEU A 10 17.02 -3.65 -2.84
N GLU A 11 17.78 -4.62 -2.34
CA GLU A 11 17.73 -6.02 -2.73
C GLU A 11 16.37 -6.65 -2.39
N VAL A 12 15.85 -6.42 -1.18
CA VAL A 12 14.56 -6.98 -0.75
C VAL A 12 13.39 -6.30 -1.46
N THR A 13 13.49 -4.99 -1.73
CA THR A 13 12.42 -4.24 -2.38
C THR A 13 12.38 -4.49 -3.89
N GLU A 14 13.52 -4.64 -4.56
CA GLU A 14 13.56 -5.09 -5.96
C GLU A 14 13.12 -6.55 -6.11
N ALA A 15 13.44 -7.42 -5.16
CA ALA A 15 12.88 -8.77 -5.09
C ALA A 15 11.34 -8.74 -5.00
N SER A 16 10.78 -7.93 -4.10
CA SER A 16 9.32 -7.76 -3.98
C SER A 16 8.68 -7.19 -5.25
N LYS A 17 9.32 -6.20 -5.89
CA LYS A 17 8.85 -5.62 -7.16
C LYS A 17 8.90 -6.63 -8.31
N SER A 18 9.93 -7.46 -8.38
CA SER A 18 10.04 -8.55 -9.36
C SER A 18 8.91 -9.57 -9.19
N VAL A 19 8.59 -9.95 -7.95
CA VAL A 19 7.43 -10.79 -7.63
C VAL A 19 6.11 -10.11 -8.01
N LEU A 20 5.97 -8.79 -7.81
CA LEU A 20 4.76 -8.06 -8.24
C LEU A 20 4.55 -8.13 -9.76
N VAL A 21 5.63 -8.00 -10.54
CA VAL A 21 5.57 -8.12 -12.01
C VAL A 21 5.20 -9.54 -12.44
N GLU A 22 5.79 -10.56 -11.81
CA GLU A 22 5.43 -11.97 -12.04
C GLU A 22 3.95 -12.22 -11.69
N LEU A 23 3.53 -11.78 -10.51
CA LEU A 23 2.18 -11.94 -9.99
C LEU A 23 1.14 -11.34 -10.95
N MET A 24 1.35 -10.11 -11.43
CA MET A 24 0.42 -9.49 -12.37
C MET A 24 0.48 -10.08 -13.77
N THR A 25 1.61 -10.69 -14.15
CA THR A 25 1.71 -11.48 -15.39
C THR A 25 0.86 -12.75 -15.29
N ILE A 26 0.95 -13.45 -14.15
CA ILE A 26 0.15 -14.65 -13.88
C ILE A 26 -1.33 -14.27 -13.83
N LEU A 27 -1.68 -13.30 -12.99
CA LEU A 27 -3.06 -12.91 -12.70
C LEU A 27 -3.65 -11.92 -13.71
N LYS A 28 -3.07 -11.81 -14.92
CA LYS A 28 -3.55 -10.89 -15.97
C LYS A 28 -5.04 -11.04 -16.25
N SER A 29 -5.55 -12.28 -16.22
CA SER A 29 -6.98 -12.54 -16.44
C SER A 29 -7.88 -11.99 -15.33
N TYR A 30 -7.36 -11.64 -14.16
CA TYR A 30 -8.08 -11.06 -13.03
C TYR A 30 -7.70 -9.61 -12.73
N ALA A 31 -6.92 -8.95 -13.60
CA ALA A 31 -6.37 -7.61 -13.32
C ALA A 31 -7.45 -6.54 -13.05
N ASP A 32 -8.65 -6.71 -13.59
CA ASP A 32 -9.82 -5.87 -13.35
C ASP A 32 -10.43 -6.04 -11.95
N ALA A 33 -10.24 -7.20 -11.32
CA ALA A 33 -10.70 -7.49 -9.97
C ALA A 33 -9.70 -7.15 -8.86
N LEU A 34 -8.49 -6.71 -9.22
CA LEU A 34 -7.37 -6.52 -8.31
C LEU A 34 -6.94 -5.06 -8.25
N VAL A 35 -6.81 -4.53 -7.03
CA VAL A 35 -6.22 -3.21 -6.78
C VAL A 35 -5.05 -3.34 -5.81
N LEU A 36 -3.87 -2.90 -6.24
CA LEU A 36 -2.69 -2.84 -5.41
C LEU A 36 -2.82 -1.70 -4.38
N ILE A 37 -2.63 -2.04 -3.11
CA ILE A 37 -2.61 -1.10 -1.98
C ILE A 37 -1.25 -1.20 -1.25
N GLY A 38 -1.21 -0.88 0.05
CA GLY A 38 -0.04 -1.14 0.88
C GLY A 38 1.12 -0.19 0.58
N GLY A 39 2.36 -0.62 0.84
CA GLY A 39 3.55 0.21 0.68
C GLY A 39 3.95 0.48 -0.79
N TRP A 40 3.50 -0.35 -1.72
CA TRP A 40 3.77 -0.14 -3.15
C TRP A 40 2.91 0.98 -3.76
N ALA A 41 1.70 1.22 -3.25
CA ALA A 41 0.84 2.29 -3.77
C ALA A 41 1.47 3.70 -3.59
N PRO A 42 1.96 4.10 -2.40
CA PRO A 42 2.70 5.35 -2.23
C PRO A 42 3.94 5.45 -3.13
N TYR A 43 4.69 4.35 -3.28
CA TYR A 43 5.84 4.30 -4.18
C TYR A 43 5.44 4.65 -5.62
N PHE A 44 4.45 3.98 -6.20
CA PHE A 44 4.06 4.22 -7.60
C PHE A 44 3.38 5.58 -7.82
N LEU A 45 2.64 6.07 -6.83
CA LEU A 45 2.09 7.43 -6.88
C LEU A 45 3.19 8.47 -6.97
N LEU A 46 4.20 8.36 -6.11
CA LEU A 46 5.32 9.30 -6.10
C LEU A 46 6.19 9.17 -7.35
N GLU A 47 6.49 7.96 -7.82
CA GLU A 47 7.23 7.77 -9.07
C GLU A 47 6.53 8.42 -10.28
N LYS A 48 5.19 8.44 -10.29
CA LYS A 48 4.41 9.06 -11.36
C LYS A 48 4.26 10.57 -11.22
N HIS A 49 4.07 11.07 -10.00
CA HIS A 49 3.57 12.42 -9.75
C HIS A 49 4.55 13.35 -9.05
N LYS A 50 5.66 12.86 -8.49
CA LYS A 50 6.65 13.73 -7.84
C LYS A 50 7.30 14.66 -8.85
N SER A 51 7.70 15.85 -8.39
CA SER A 51 8.44 16.79 -9.23
C SER A 51 9.68 16.11 -9.84
N PRO A 52 9.96 16.30 -11.14
CA PRO A 52 11.19 15.80 -11.78
C PRO A 52 12.47 16.32 -11.15
N THR A 53 12.41 17.44 -10.42
CA THR A 53 13.56 18.02 -9.70
C THR A 53 13.74 17.47 -8.29
N SER A 54 12.80 16.66 -7.79
CA SER A 54 12.89 16.03 -6.49
C SER A 54 13.81 14.81 -6.52
N ASP A 55 14.85 14.82 -5.68
CA ASP A 55 15.77 13.70 -5.46
C ASP A 55 15.21 12.63 -4.51
N PHE A 56 14.06 12.90 -3.88
CA PHE A 56 13.40 11.96 -2.97
C PHE A 56 13.09 10.64 -3.66
N ARG A 57 13.35 9.54 -2.95
CA ARG A 57 12.98 8.18 -3.33
C ARG A 57 12.25 7.51 -2.17
N HIS A 58 11.08 6.96 -2.47
CA HIS A 58 10.33 6.18 -1.50
C HIS A 58 11.05 4.86 -1.22
N VAL A 59 11.02 4.38 0.02
CA VAL A 59 11.71 3.14 0.45
C VAL A 59 11.17 1.86 -0.20
N GLY A 60 10.04 1.92 -0.91
CA GLY A 60 9.39 0.76 -1.53
C GLY A 60 8.61 -0.11 -0.54
N SER A 61 8.40 -1.38 -0.88
CA SER A 61 7.71 -2.35 -0.04
C SER A 61 8.38 -3.73 -0.15
N VAL A 62 8.22 -4.54 0.90
CA VAL A 62 8.71 -5.92 0.93
C VAL A 62 7.61 -6.94 0.66
N ASP A 63 6.37 -6.56 0.92
CA ASP A 63 5.16 -7.36 0.74
C ASP A 63 4.24 -6.71 -0.30
N ILE A 64 3.37 -7.52 -0.89
CA ILE A 64 2.38 -7.13 -1.89
C ILE A 64 0.99 -7.27 -1.30
N ASP A 65 0.23 -6.17 -1.24
CA ASP A 65 -1.13 -6.15 -0.73
C ASP A 65 -2.12 -5.92 -1.88
N LEU A 66 -3.02 -6.87 -2.14
CA LEU A 66 -4.04 -6.76 -3.17
C LEU A 66 -5.44 -6.78 -2.57
N VAL A 67 -6.22 -5.74 -2.84
CA VAL A 67 -7.67 -5.76 -2.64
C VAL A 67 -8.33 -6.48 -3.81
N ILE A 68 -9.11 -7.51 -3.50
CA ILE A 68 -9.96 -8.22 -4.44
C ILE A 68 -11.38 -7.65 -4.38
N ASP A 69 -11.91 -7.28 -5.54
CA ASP A 69 -13.34 -6.98 -5.70
C ASP A 69 -14.15 -8.27 -5.76
N PRO A 70 -14.93 -8.59 -4.71
CA PRO A 70 -15.70 -9.81 -4.69
C PRO A 70 -16.89 -9.82 -5.67
N GLN A 71 -17.28 -8.69 -6.24
CA GLN A 71 -18.43 -8.59 -7.14
C GLN A 71 -18.12 -9.11 -8.54
N ILE A 72 -16.84 -9.08 -8.94
CA ILE A 72 -16.39 -9.46 -10.29
C ILE A 72 -15.40 -10.64 -10.29
N ILE A 73 -14.88 -11.04 -9.13
CA ILE A 73 -13.96 -12.18 -9.02
C ILE A 73 -14.66 -13.55 -9.18
N ASP A 74 -15.98 -13.60 -9.00
CA ASP A 74 -16.80 -14.82 -9.06
C ASP A 74 -17.19 -15.20 -10.51
N GLU A 75 -16.81 -14.38 -11.50
CA GLU A 75 -16.91 -14.76 -12.90
C GLU A 75 -15.91 -15.87 -13.19
N GLU A 76 -16.40 -17.07 -13.51
CA GLU A 76 -15.56 -18.25 -13.76
C GLU A 76 -14.61 -18.00 -14.94
N ARG A 77 -13.33 -17.71 -14.63
CA ARG A 77 -12.26 -17.58 -15.62
C ARG A 77 -11.56 -18.94 -15.83
N TYR A 78 -10.60 -18.98 -16.74
CA TYR A 78 -9.88 -20.20 -17.15
C TYR A 78 -9.32 -21.06 -15.98
N ALA A 79 -8.91 -20.41 -14.88
CA ALA A 79 -8.47 -21.07 -13.66
C ALA A 79 -8.66 -20.15 -12.44
N THR A 80 -8.78 -20.69 -11.23
CA THR A 80 -8.79 -19.90 -9.98
C THR A 80 -7.43 -19.25 -9.73
N ILE A 81 -7.41 -18.14 -8.99
CA ILE A 81 -6.17 -17.48 -8.56
C ILE A 81 -5.26 -18.48 -7.84
N THR A 82 -5.81 -19.23 -6.88
CA THR A 82 -5.04 -20.21 -6.10
C THR A 82 -4.35 -21.23 -7.01
N LYS A 83 -5.07 -21.80 -8.00
CA LYS A 83 -4.46 -22.74 -8.95
C LYS A 83 -3.36 -22.09 -9.78
N MET A 84 -3.61 -20.91 -10.33
CA MET A 84 -2.64 -20.18 -11.15
C MET A 84 -1.34 -19.85 -10.40
N LEU A 85 -1.45 -19.52 -9.11
CA LEU A 85 -0.30 -19.26 -8.24
C LEU A 85 0.46 -20.55 -7.91
N LEU A 86 -0.23 -21.63 -7.55
CA LEU A 86 0.39 -22.92 -7.23
C LEU A 86 1.20 -23.48 -8.39
N ASP A 87 0.66 -23.38 -9.62
CA ASP A 87 1.30 -23.81 -10.86
C ASP A 87 2.60 -23.04 -11.17
N ARG A 88 2.82 -21.89 -10.51
CA ARG A 88 3.99 -21.01 -10.67
C ARG A 88 4.85 -20.92 -9.42
N GLY A 89 4.76 -21.91 -8.53
CA GLY A 89 5.68 -22.05 -7.40
C GLY A 89 5.33 -21.22 -6.16
N TYR A 90 4.23 -20.46 -6.18
CA TYR A 90 3.70 -19.82 -4.98
C TYR A 90 3.10 -20.86 -4.05
N ARG A 91 3.18 -20.65 -2.74
CA ARG A 91 2.60 -21.56 -1.74
C ARG A 91 1.79 -20.76 -0.71
N PRO A 92 0.64 -21.27 -0.24
CA PRO A 92 -0.06 -20.64 0.88
C PRO A 92 0.89 -20.54 2.08
N SER A 93 0.87 -19.40 2.78
CA SER A 93 1.66 -19.23 3.99
C SER A 93 1.19 -20.23 5.05
N PRO A 94 2.12 -20.93 5.74
CA PRO A 94 1.76 -21.79 6.86
C PRO A 94 1.30 -20.99 8.09
N GLN A 95 1.56 -19.68 8.13
CA GLN A 95 1.28 -18.82 9.28
C GLN A 95 0.13 -17.84 9.03
N ILE A 96 -0.04 -17.38 7.79
CA ILE A 96 -0.99 -16.31 7.44
C ILE A 96 -2.01 -16.83 6.41
N PHE A 97 -3.22 -17.15 6.87
CA PHE A 97 -4.25 -17.85 6.08
C PHE A 97 -4.75 -17.16 4.80
N TYR A 98 -4.41 -15.89 4.59
CA TYR A 98 -4.83 -15.08 3.45
C TYR A 98 -3.64 -14.62 2.61
N GLN A 99 -2.46 -15.20 2.86
CA GLN A 99 -1.21 -14.87 2.21
C GLN A 99 -0.70 -16.05 1.39
N PHE A 100 -0.14 -15.74 0.22
CA PHE A 100 0.74 -16.64 -0.51
C PHE A 100 2.19 -16.15 -0.39
N GLU A 101 3.12 -17.08 -0.36
CA GLU A 101 4.56 -16.82 -0.30
C GLU A 101 5.20 -17.22 -1.62
N ARG A 102 6.09 -16.36 -2.13
CA ARG A 102 6.94 -16.63 -3.29
C ARG A 102 8.39 -16.51 -2.86
N LYS A 103 9.14 -17.61 -2.99
CA LYS A 103 10.57 -17.65 -2.72
C LYS A 103 11.34 -17.36 -4.00
N ILE A 104 12.25 -16.40 -3.97
CA ILE A 104 13.08 -16.05 -5.13
C ILE A 104 14.52 -15.80 -4.68
N VAL A 105 15.47 -16.04 -5.58
CA VAL A 105 16.87 -15.65 -5.38
C VAL A 105 17.06 -14.29 -6.04
N SER A 106 17.44 -13.28 -5.27
CA SER A 106 17.69 -11.94 -5.80
C SER A 106 18.89 -11.95 -6.74
N SER A 107 18.73 -11.34 -7.91
CA SER A 107 19.82 -11.16 -8.86
C SER A 107 20.90 -10.20 -8.36
N LEU A 108 20.58 -9.33 -7.39
CA LEU A 108 21.47 -8.28 -6.90
C LEU A 108 22.50 -8.80 -5.90
N ASP A 109 22.11 -9.69 -4.98
CA ASP A 109 22.97 -10.20 -3.91
C ASP A 109 23.00 -11.71 -3.76
N GLN A 110 22.30 -12.43 -4.64
CA GLN A 110 22.23 -13.90 -4.67
C GLN A 110 21.63 -14.52 -3.39
N ARG A 111 20.89 -13.75 -2.59
CA ARG A 111 20.19 -14.27 -1.40
C ARG A 111 18.75 -14.68 -1.72
N GLU A 112 18.26 -15.67 -0.97
CA GLU A 112 16.85 -16.06 -1.04
C GLU A 112 15.99 -15.07 -0.23
N TYR A 113 14.94 -14.56 -0.86
CA TYR A 113 13.90 -13.75 -0.26
C TYR A 113 12.56 -14.47 -0.32
N VAL A 114 11.77 -14.32 0.74
CA VAL A 114 10.36 -14.78 0.77
C VAL A 114 9.48 -13.55 0.70
N VAL A 115 8.76 -13.38 -0.40
CA VAL A 115 7.83 -12.26 -0.62
C VAL A 115 6.42 -12.72 -0.31
N GLY A 116 5.75 -12.01 0.59
CA GLY A 116 4.35 -12.23 0.92
C GLY A 116 3.40 -11.51 -0.03
N VAL A 117 2.33 -12.19 -0.44
CA VAL A 117 1.21 -11.65 -1.22
C VAL A 117 -0.06 -11.78 -0.40
N ASP A 118 -0.52 -10.68 0.18
CA ASP A 118 -1.70 -10.58 1.01
C ASP A 118 -2.94 -10.31 0.15
N PHE A 119 -3.92 -11.22 0.23
CA PHE A 119 -5.23 -11.02 -0.39
C PHE A 119 -6.22 -10.43 0.62
N LEU A 120 -6.67 -9.22 0.31
CA LEU A 120 -7.56 -8.39 1.11
C LEU A 120 -8.88 -8.18 0.37
N THR A 121 -9.95 -7.84 1.08
CA THR A 121 -11.27 -7.64 0.46
C THR A 121 -12.16 -6.78 1.35
N PRO A 122 -13.14 -6.05 0.77
CA PRO A 122 -14.21 -5.39 1.52
C PRO A 122 -14.88 -6.26 2.59
N LYS A 123 -15.35 -5.60 3.65
CA LYS A 123 -16.22 -6.27 4.63
C LYS A 123 -17.53 -6.67 3.93
N PRO A 124 -18.11 -7.83 4.24
CA PRO A 124 -19.42 -8.18 3.70
C PRO A 124 -20.47 -7.17 4.19
N GLU A 125 -21.50 -6.95 3.36
CA GLU A 125 -22.63 -6.08 3.73
C GLU A 125 -23.26 -6.54 5.06
N LYS A 126 -23.74 -5.57 5.84
CA LYS A 126 -24.43 -5.84 7.11
C LYS A 126 -25.60 -6.80 6.87
N GLY A 127 -25.57 -7.97 7.51
CA GLY A 127 -26.62 -8.99 7.42
C GLY A 127 -26.31 -10.20 6.56
N LYS A 128 -25.22 -10.21 5.78
CA LYS A 128 -24.81 -11.34 4.92
C LYS A 128 -23.73 -12.26 5.53
N GLY A 129 -23.51 -12.19 6.85
CA GLY A 129 -22.54 -13.03 7.57
C GLY A 129 -22.09 -12.39 8.88
N ARG A 130 -21.60 -13.19 9.84
CA ARG A 130 -20.99 -12.68 11.07
C ARG A 130 -19.74 -11.84 10.72
N LYS A 131 -19.22 -11.08 11.71
CA LYS A 131 -17.92 -10.38 11.70
C LYS A 131 -16.73 -11.32 11.44
N HIS A 132 -16.68 -11.98 10.28
CA HIS A 132 -15.58 -12.86 9.94
C HIS A 132 -14.42 -11.99 9.44
N ARG A 133 -13.26 -12.14 10.10
CA ARG A 133 -12.00 -11.49 9.71
C ARG A 133 -11.54 -11.93 8.31
N HIS A 134 -12.12 -12.99 7.77
CA HIS A 134 -11.81 -13.59 6.47
C HIS A 134 -13.08 -14.02 5.76
N ARG A 135 -13.04 -14.07 4.42
CA ARG A 135 -14.11 -14.59 3.57
C ARG A 135 -13.51 -15.37 2.40
N LEU A 136 -14.26 -16.33 1.88
CA LEU A 136 -13.94 -16.94 0.59
C LEU A 136 -14.35 -15.96 -0.50
N VAL A 137 -13.43 -15.71 -1.43
CA VAL A 137 -13.67 -14.90 -2.64
C VAL A 137 -13.65 -15.76 -3.90
N GLN A 138 -13.01 -16.93 -3.83
CA GLN A 138 -13.19 -18.06 -4.75
C GLN A 138 -13.29 -19.34 -3.89
N PRO A 139 -13.71 -20.50 -4.45
CA PRO A 139 -13.85 -21.74 -3.69
C PRO A 139 -12.58 -22.15 -2.90
N ASP A 140 -11.41 -21.81 -3.44
CA ASP A 140 -10.09 -22.13 -2.92
C ASP A 140 -9.26 -20.90 -2.54
N LEU A 141 -9.84 -19.69 -2.56
CA LEU A 141 -9.16 -18.46 -2.18
C LEU A 141 -9.86 -17.78 -1.00
N ARG A 142 -9.13 -17.68 0.11
CA ARG A 142 -9.53 -16.94 1.30
C ARG A 142 -8.84 -15.59 1.33
N ALA A 143 -9.62 -14.52 1.44
CA ALA A 143 -9.12 -13.16 1.62
C ALA A 143 -9.46 -12.63 3.02
N ARG A 144 -8.61 -11.75 3.56
CA ARG A 144 -8.86 -11.05 4.83
C ARG A 144 -9.74 -9.83 4.59
N THR A 145 -10.78 -9.67 5.41
CA THR A 145 -11.58 -8.45 5.34
C THR A 145 -10.76 -7.28 5.86
N LEU A 146 -10.62 -6.23 5.07
CA LEU A 146 -9.95 -4.99 5.44
C LEU A 146 -11.01 -3.88 5.56
N GLU A 147 -10.96 -3.14 6.65
CA GLU A 147 -11.82 -1.97 6.81
C GLU A 147 -11.38 -0.87 5.85
N GLY A 148 -12.33 -0.36 5.06
CA GLY A 148 -12.06 0.69 4.09
C GLY A 148 -11.59 0.20 2.74
N ALA A 149 -11.41 -1.11 2.52
CA ALA A 149 -11.00 -1.65 1.21
C ALA A 149 -11.93 -1.26 0.06
N GLU A 150 -13.19 -0.94 0.35
CA GLU A 150 -14.16 -0.44 -0.64
C GLU A 150 -13.68 0.86 -1.32
N ILE A 151 -12.90 1.70 -0.63
CA ILE A 151 -12.40 2.95 -1.20
C ILE A 151 -11.39 2.67 -2.32
N ALA A 152 -10.51 1.67 -2.15
CA ALA A 152 -9.53 1.27 -3.16
C ALA A 152 -10.18 0.81 -4.46
N LEU A 153 -11.34 0.15 -4.36
CA LEU A 153 -12.10 -0.29 -5.54
C LEU A 153 -12.71 0.88 -6.32
N LYS A 154 -13.05 1.99 -5.64
CA LYS A 154 -13.60 3.20 -6.25
C LYS A 154 -12.53 4.16 -6.77
N HIS A 155 -11.45 4.29 -6.01
CA HIS A 155 -10.43 5.31 -6.15
C HIS A 155 -9.08 4.63 -6.42
N ASN A 156 -8.82 4.38 -7.69
CA ASN A 156 -7.60 3.77 -8.20
C ASN A 156 -7.29 4.30 -9.60
N TRP A 157 -6.08 4.02 -10.06
CA TRP A 157 -5.61 4.39 -11.38
C TRP A 157 -4.88 3.23 -12.04
N GLU A 158 -4.87 3.22 -13.38
CA GLU A 158 -4.15 2.20 -14.14
C GLU A 158 -2.66 2.55 -14.23
N CYS A 159 -1.84 1.68 -13.66
CA CYS A 159 -0.39 1.78 -13.66
C CYS A 159 0.20 0.81 -14.68
N SER A 160 1.17 1.30 -15.48
CA SER A 160 2.02 0.45 -16.32
C SER A 160 3.35 0.24 -15.58
N LEU A 161 3.61 -0.99 -15.16
CA LEU A 161 4.80 -1.38 -14.41
C LEU A 161 5.71 -2.22 -15.28
N SER A 162 6.91 -1.72 -15.55
CA SER A 162 7.99 -2.48 -16.17
C SER A 162 8.93 -3.05 -15.11
N GLY A 163 9.39 -4.28 -15.31
CA GLY A 163 10.39 -4.90 -14.45
C GLY A 163 10.90 -6.22 -15.02
N ILE A 164 11.76 -6.88 -14.27
CA ILE A 164 12.37 -8.16 -14.61
C ILE A 164 11.69 -9.24 -13.78
N LEU A 165 11.29 -10.34 -14.41
CA LEU A 165 10.73 -11.50 -13.73
C LEU A 165 11.80 -12.19 -12.85
N PRO A 166 11.41 -12.95 -11.81
CA PRO A 166 12.36 -13.59 -10.90
C PRO A 166 13.38 -14.53 -11.56
N GLU A 167 13.04 -15.12 -12.72
CA GLU A 167 13.86 -16.08 -13.46
C GLU A 167 14.46 -15.49 -14.75
N ASP A 168 14.62 -14.16 -14.81
CA ASP A 168 14.96 -13.39 -16.01
C ASP A 168 13.76 -13.16 -16.96
N GLY A 169 13.89 -12.20 -17.86
CA GLY A 169 12.85 -11.75 -18.79
C GLY A 169 12.22 -10.44 -18.35
N GLY A 170 12.52 -9.37 -19.11
CA GLY A 170 11.85 -8.08 -18.96
C GLY A 170 10.42 -8.14 -19.47
N THR A 171 9.48 -7.60 -18.71
CA THR A 171 8.08 -7.48 -19.12
C THR A 171 7.45 -6.21 -18.58
N THR A 172 6.31 -5.85 -19.16
CA THR A 172 5.47 -4.75 -18.71
C THR A 172 4.08 -5.29 -18.42
N VAL A 173 3.58 -5.00 -17.22
CA VAL A 173 2.24 -5.37 -16.75
C VAL A 173 1.43 -4.13 -16.48
N THR A 174 0.12 -4.26 -16.68
CA THR A 174 -0.86 -3.23 -16.33
C THR A 174 -1.62 -3.70 -15.10
N LEU A 175 -1.71 -2.84 -14.09
CA LEU A 175 -2.40 -3.11 -12.83
C LEU A 175 -3.11 -1.86 -12.31
N ARG A 176 -4.18 -2.04 -11.54
CA ARG A 176 -4.81 -0.94 -10.81
C ARG A 176 -4.07 -0.71 -9.51
N VAL A 177 -3.78 0.54 -9.18
CA VAL A 177 -3.11 0.95 -7.94
C VAL A 177 -3.99 1.96 -7.24
N ALA A 178 -4.12 1.87 -5.91
CA ALA A 178 -4.81 2.88 -5.11
C ALA A 178 -4.26 4.28 -5.42
N ASP A 179 -5.16 5.23 -5.64
CA ASP A 179 -4.79 6.63 -5.86
C ASP A 179 -4.48 7.34 -4.54
N ILE A 180 -4.27 8.67 -4.60
CA ILE A 180 -3.96 9.47 -3.41
C ILE A 180 -5.11 9.46 -2.39
N VAL A 181 -6.37 9.44 -2.84
CA VAL A 181 -7.57 9.40 -1.97
C VAL A 181 -7.60 8.09 -1.21
N SER A 182 -7.45 6.96 -1.91
CA SER A 182 -7.42 5.64 -1.29
C SER A 182 -6.21 5.44 -0.40
N SER A 183 -5.04 5.90 -0.82
CA SER A 183 -3.80 5.76 -0.05
C SER A 183 -3.90 6.47 1.28
N LEU A 184 -4.35 7.72 1.31
CA LEU A 184 -4.52 8.47 2.56
C LEU A 184 -5.63 7.91 3.43
N ALA A 185 -6.76 7.49 2.85
CA ALA A 185 -7.85 6.89 3.61
C ALA A 185 -7.41 5.59 4.30
N LEU A 186 -6.81 4.65 3.56
CA LEU A 186 -6.38 3.35 4.08
C LEU A 186 -5.23 3.50 5.08
N LYS A 187 -4.24 4.35 4.79
CA LYS A 187 -3.14 4.63 5.72
C LYS A 187 -3.64 5.31 6.99
N GLY A 188 -4.55 6.27 6.87
CA GLY A 188 -5.18 6.92 8.02
C GLY A 188 -5.96 5.94 8.91
N ILE A 189 -6.78 5.08 8.31
CA ILE A 189 -7.52 4.03 9.05
C ILE A 189 -6.53 3.10 9.77
N ALA A 190 -5.48 2.65 9.08
CA ALA A 190 -4.46 1.79 9.68
C ALA A 190 -3.73 2.49 10.84
N LEU A 191 -3.36 3.77 10.68
CA LEU A 191 -2.71 4.60 11.69
C LEU A 191 -3.57 4.76 12.97
N GLY A 192 -4.90 4.75 12.81
CA GLY A 192 -5.84 4.76 13.93
C GLY A 192 -5.92 3.44 14.69
N GLU A 193 -5.73 2.32 14.01
CA GLU A 193 -6.00 0.97 14.53
C GLU A 193 -4.76 0.22 15.01
N ARG A 194 -3.58 0.55 14.49
CA ARG A 194 -2.31 -0.12 14.84
C ARG A 194 -1.18 0.87 15.06
N TYR A 195 -0.23 0.46 15.91
CA TYR A 195 1.07 1.10 16.01
C TYR A 195 1.90 0.66 14.79
N ALA A 196 2.09 1.57 13.82
CA ALA A 196 2.80 1.28 12.57
C ALA A 196 3.53 2.52 12.05
N GLU A 197 4.84 2.61 12.31
CA GLU A 197 5.62 3.80 11.97
C GLU A 197 5.67 4.09 10.47
N LYS A 198 5.73 3.03 9.65
CA LYS A 198 5.71 3.16 8.19
C LYS A 198 4.45 3.85 7.68
N ASP A 199 3.28 3.62 8.29
CA ASP A 199 2.04 4.26 7.81
C ASP A 199 2.10 5.78 8.03
N ALA A 200 2.70 6.25 9.13
CA ALA A 200 2.94 7.68 9.35
C ALA A 200 3.94 8.26 8.35
N TYR A 201 5.02 7.53 8.06
CA TYR A 201 5.99 7.90 7.03
C TYR A 201 5.34 8.00 5.65
N ASP A 202 4.57 6.99 5.22
CA ASP A 202 3.90 6.95 3.91
C ASP A 202 2.94 8.14 3.75
N ILE A 203 2.18 8.51 4.80
CA ILE A 203 1.33 9.70 4.80
C ILE A 203 2.17 10.97 4.64
N TYR A 204 3.21 11.13 5.45
CA TYR A 204 4.07 12.30 5.40
C TYR A 204 4.68 12.50 4.00
N VAL A 205 5.28 11.46 3.43
CA VAL A 205 5.95 11.58 2.13
C VAL A 205 4.97 11.74 0.97
N LEU A 206 3.76 11.17 1.05
CA LEU A 206 2.70 11.47 0.08
C LEU A 206 2.34 12.96 0.12
N LEU A 207 2.12 13.52 1.31
CA LEU A 207 1.80 14.94 1.43
C LEU A 207 2.97 15.85 1.04
N SER A 208 4.22 15.46 1.29
CA SER A 208 5.40 16.27 0.97
C SER A 208 5.76 16.25 -0.51
N TYR A 209 5.59 15.11 -1.20
CA TYR A 209 6.20 14.88 -2.51
C TYR A 209 5.20 14.56 -3.63
N TYR A 210 3.91 14.40 -3.34
CA TYR A 210 2.91 14.27 -4.39
C TYR A 210 2.69 15.63 -5.06
N ARG A 211 3.02 15.74 -6.35
CA ARG A 211 2.98 16.99 -7.12
C ARG A 211 3.72 18.13 -6.41
N ASP A 212 3.07 19.27 -6.20
CA ASP A 212 3.63 20.44 -5.53
C ASP A 212 3.41 20.43 -4.00
N GLY A 213 2.98 19.29 -3.44
CA GLY A 213 2.96 19.04 -2.00
C GLY A 213 1.56 19.12 -1.37
N PRO A 214 1.45 19.56 -0.10
CA PRO A 214 0.25 19.33 0.71
C PRO A 214 -1.01 20.02 0.17
N ARG A 215 -0.87 21.16 -0.52
CA ARG A 215 -2.00 21.89 -1.10
C ARG A 215 -2.63 21.15 -2.27
N ASP A 216 -1.82 20.64 -3.20
CA ASP A 216 -2.30 19.86 -4.33
C ASP A 216 -3.04 18.60 -3.88
N VAL A 217 -2.50 17.95 -2.83
CA VAL A 217 -3.19 16.80 -2.23
C VAL A 217 -4.52 17.22 -1.61
N GLY A 218 -4.57 18.36 -0.91
CA GLY A 218 -5.81 18.93 -0.39
C GLY A 218 -6.85 19.16 -1.48
N ASP A 219 -6.47 19.83 -2.56
CA ASP A 219 -7.37 20.14 -3.68
C ASP A 219 -7.89 18.89 -4.39
N GLU A 220 -7.08 17.84 -4.51
CA GLU A 220 -7.51 16.56 -5.09
C GLU A 220 -8.49 15.79 -4.18
N LEU A 221 -8.38 15.94 -2.87
CA LEU A 221 -9.24 15.26 -1.90
C LEU A 221 -10.56 16.00 -1.65
N LYS A 222 -10.62 17.33 -1.84
CA LYS A 222 -11.82 18.17 -1.61
C LYS A 222 -13.11 17.60 -2.20
N PRO A 223 -13.17 17.14 -3.47
CA PRO A 223 -14.40 16.61 -4.06
C PRO A 223 -14.95 15.37 -3.35
N TYR A 224 -14.10 14.67 -2.59
CA TYR A 224 -14.41 13.37 -2.00
C TYR A 224 -14.61 13.41 -0.49
N LEU A 225 -14.60 14.58 0.14
CA LEU A 225 -14.74 14.75 1.60
C LEU A 225 -16.06 14.22 2.17
N SER A 226 -17.06 13.94 1.34
CA SER A 226 -18.32 13.29 1.75
C SER A 226 -18.21 11.77 1.91
N ASP A 227 -17.13 11.13 1.43
CA ASP A 227 -16.91 9.70 1.62
C ASP A 227 -16.49 9.42 3.07
N LYS A 228 -17.29 8.59 3.76
CA LYS A 228 -17.11 8.28 5.19
C LYS A 228 -15.81 7.53 5.48
N LEU A 229 -15.29 6.75 4.52
CA LEU A 229 -14.03 6.03 4.69
C LEU A 229 -12.85 7.01 4.62
N LEU A 230 -12.91 7.97 3.70
CA LEU A 230 -11.93 9.06 3.64
C LEU A 230 -11.97 9.86 4.94
N GLN A 231 -13.15 10.31 5.38
CA GLN A 231 -13.31 11.03 6.65
C GLN A 231 -12.72 10.28 7.84
N LYS A 232 -12.99 8.97 7.97
CA LYS A 232 -12.41 8.14 9.05
C LYS A 232 -10.88 8.14 9.00
N GLY A 233 -10.31 7.98 7.80
CA GLY A 233 -8.87 8.04 7.60
C GLY A 233 -8.30 9.41 8.01
N LEU A 234 -8.87 10.49 7.47
CA LEU A 234 -8.45 11.86 7.75
C LEU A 234 -8.53 12.21 9.25
N SER A 235 -9.62 11.88 9.94
CA SER A 235 -9.73 12.12 11.39
C SER A 235 -8.65 11.39 12.19
N SER A 236 -8.24 10.20 11.74
CA SER A 236 -7.15 9.45 12.38
C SER A 236 -5.80 10.11 12.14
N ILE A 237 -5.56 10.62 10.93
CA ILE A 237 -4.34 11.38 10.59
C ILE A 237 -4.27 12.65 11.44
N GLU A 238 -5.33 13.46 11.43
CA GLU A 238 -5.40 14.71 12.20
C GLU A 238 -5.11 14.48 13.69
N SER A 239 -5.76 13.47 14.29
CA SER A 239 -5.56 13.13 15.70
C SER A 239 -4.11 12.72 16.04
N ARG A 240 -3.47 11.96 15.15
CA ARG A 240 -2.10 11.45 15.35
C ARG A 240 -1.03 12.49 15.05
N PHE A 241 -1.35 13.49 14.24
CA PHE A 241 -0.46 14.61 13.90
C PHE A 241 -0.88 15.93 14.59
N ARG A 242 -1.59 15.87 15.72
CA ARG A 242 -2.10 17.05 16.45
C ARG A 242 -1.05 18.03 16.98
N SER A 243 0.21 17.62 17.11
CA SER A 243 1.32 18.48 17.54
C SER A 243 2.67 17.89 17.10
N PRO A 244 3.77 18.68 17.10
CA PRO A 244 5.11 18.16 16.82
C PRO A 244 5.53 17.01 17.76
N GLU A 245 5.03 16.98 18.99
CA GLU A 245 5.33 15.96 19.99
C GLU A 245 4.41 14.73 19.90
N ALA A 246 3.40 14.75 19.04
CA ALA A 246 2.45 13.65 18.89
C ALA A 246 3.10 12.39 18.29
N GLU A 247 2.33 11.30 18.31
CA GLU A 247 2.78 9.99 17.85
C GLU A 247 3.14 10.01 16.37
N GLY A 248 2.33 10.64 15.50
CA GLY A 248 2.55 10.67 14.06
C GLY A 248 3.93 11.21 13.67
N PRO A 249 4.29 12.47 14.02
CA PRO A 249 5.61 13.01 13.76
C PRO A 249 6.75 12.20 14.38
N SER A 250 6.54 11.70 15.60
CA SER A 250 7.53 10.85 16.28
C SER A 250 7.77 9.53 15.53
N TRP A 251 6.71 8.93 15.00
CA TRP A 251 6.77 7.72 14.20
C TRP A 251 7.47 7.93 12.86
N VAL A 252 7.29 9.08 12.21
CA VAL A 252 8.06 9.44 11.01
C VAL A 252 9.56 9.46 11.31
N ALA A 253 9.96 10.16 12.37
CA ALA A 253 11.37 10.25 12.77
C ALA A 253 11.95 8.88 13.17
N ASN A 254 11.18 8.07 13.91
CA ASN A 254 11.56 6.71 14.30
C ASN A 254 11.73 5.80 13.08
N PHE A 255 10.78 5.85 12.12
CA PHE A 255 10.84 5.05 10.91
C PHE A 255 12.12 5.31 10.13
N LEU A 256 12.53 6.58 10.03
CA LEU A 256 13.74 7.00 9.34
C LEU A 256 15.05 6.65 10.09
N ILE A 257 14.97 6.04 11.28
CA ILE A 257 16.11 5.67 12.13
C ILE A 257 16.98 6.90 12.44
N GLN A 258 16.34 8.04 12.66
CA GLN A 258 17.05 9.27 12.92
C GLN A 258 17.61 9.28 14.36
N THR A 259 18.93 9.43 14.50
CA THR A 259 19.62 9.37 15.82
C THR A 259 20.16 10.71 16.30
N ASP A 260 20.37 11.68 15.40
CA ASP A 260 20.75 13.06 15.76
C ASP A 260 19.53 13.81 16.34
N PRO A 261 19.55 14.26 17.61
CA PRO A 261 18.45 14.95 18.26
C PRO A 261 17.93 16.18 17.50
N GLU A 262 18.79 16.95 16.84
CA GLU A 262 18.38 18.15 16.13
C GLU A 262 17.62 17.78 14.86
N LEU A 263 18.10 16.77 14.14
CA LEU A 263 17.42 16.27 12.95
C LEU A 263 16.12 15.54 13.31
N ILE A 264 16.04 14.83 14.44
CA ILE A 264 14.77 14.29 14.96
C ILE A 264 13.76 15.43 15.15
N LYS A 265 14.16 16.50 15.85
CA LYS A 265 13.27 17.64 16.12
C LYS A 265 12.81 18.30 14.81
N ARG A 266 13.71 18.47 13.84
CA ARG A 266 13.40 19.01 12.53
C ARG A 266 12.41 18.12 11.77
N THR A 267 12.67 16.82 11.64
CA THR A 267 11.76 15.88 10.96
C THR A 267 10.39 15.86 11.59
N LYS A 268 10.30 15.91 12.93
CA LYS A 268 9.01 15.98 13.63
C LYS A 268 8.26 17.26 13.33
N MET A 269 8.96 18.41 13.33
CA MET A 269 8.35 19.69 13.00
C MET A 269 7.88 19.73 11.54
N ASP A 270 8.73 19.27 10.62
CA ASP A 270 8.42 19.22 9.19
C ASP A 270 7.19 18.34 8.92
N ALA A 271 7.15 17.13 9.50
CA ALA A 271 6.01 16.23 9.35
C ALA A 271 4.70 16.81 9.91
N TYR A 272 4.77 17.48 11.07
CA TYR A 272 3.62 18.19 11.64
C TYR A 272 3.14 19.32 10.72
N MET A 273 4.05 20.17 10.26
CA MET A 273 3.71 21.34 9.43
C MET A 273 3.16 20.94 8.07
N THR A 274 3.71 19.89 7.43
CA THR A 274 3.18 19.34 6.17
C THR A 274 1.74 18.87 6.33
N VAL A 275 1.46 18.07 7.37
CA VAL A 275 0.09 17.57 7.61
C VAL A 275 -0.86 18.72 7.94
N ARG A 276 -0.40 19.69 8.74
CA ARG A 276 -1.20 20.88 9.08
C ARG A 276 -1.57 21.70 7.85
N GLU A 277 -0.61 22.00 6.97
CA GLU A 277 -0.88 22.75 5.74
C GLU A 277 -1.88 22.02 4.84
N PHE A 278 -1.79 20.69 4.78
CA PHE A 278 -2.77 19.86 4.07
C PHE A 278 -4.19 20.03 4.64
N PHE A 279 -4.38 19.98 5.97
CA PHE A 279 -5.69 20.21 6.59
C PHE A 279 -6.18 21.65 6.43
N GLU A 280 -5.31 22.65 6.54
CA GLU A 280 -5.65 24.06 6.26
C GLU A 280 -6.11 24.24 4.81
N GLN A 281 -5.61 23.44 3.86
CA GLN A 281 -6.12 23.45 2.49
C GLN A 281 -7.52 22.84 2.38
N LEU A 282 -7.82 21.77 3.11
CA LEU A 282 -9.14 21.11 3.07
C LEU A 282 -10.28 22.00 3.60
N GLU A 283 -9.97 22.97 4.45
CA GLU A 283 -10.94 23.91 5.04
C GLU A 283 -11.26 25.13 4.15
N GLN A 284 -10.49 25.34 3.07
CA GLN A 284 -10.68 26.45 2.11
C GLN A 284 -11.65 26.09 0.99
#